data_AF-A0A1G9MVG0-F1
#
_entry.id   AF-A0A1G9MVG0-F1
#
_cell.length_a   1.000
_cell.length_b   1.000
_cell.length_c   1.000
_cell.angle_alpha   90.00
_cell.angle_beta   90.00
_cell.angle_gamma   90.00
#
_symmetry.space_group_name_H-M   'P 1'
#
loop_
_entity.id
_entity.type
_entity.pdbx_description
1 polymer ?
#
loop_
_entity_poly.entity_id
_entity_poly.type
_entity_poly.pdbx_seq_one_letter_code
_entity_poly.pdbx_strand_id
1 'polypeptide(L)' 'MSYIVSCTDCGHRSLIEAAGPKEVAAAACPICSRGESLKAEYRAEDMLPTPEEIARMFSLDKGV' A
#
# COMPACT_ATOMS: atom_id res chain seq x y z
N MET A 1 -2.57 1.81 -10.66
CA MET A 1 -1.62 2.02 -9.53
C MET A 1 -2.03 1.09 -8.42
N SER A 2 -1.10 0.65 -7.59
CA SER A 2 -1.44 -0.21 -6.46
C SER A 2 -1.51 0.61 -5.18
N TYR A 3 -2.51 0.36 -4.35
CA TYR A 3 -2.71 1.06 -3.09
C TYR A 3 -2.73 0.06 -1.95
N ILE A 4 -2.05 0.40 -0.86
CA ILE A 4 -2.22 -0.30 0.40
C ILE A 4 -3.35 0.39 1.15
N VAL A 5 -4.33 -0.43 1.51
CA VAL A 5 -5.61 0.02 2.03
C VAL A 5 -5.92 -0.70 3.33
N SER A 6 -6.62 0.00 4.21
CA SER A 6 -7.16 -0.55 5.45
C SER A 6 -8.68 -0.47 5.42
N CYS A 7 -9.36 -1.57 5.71
CA CYS A 7 -10.81 -1.56 5.91
C CYS A 7 -11.14 -1.01 7.29
N THR A 8 -11.99 0.02 7.36
CA THR A 8 -12.42 0.64 8.62
C THR A 8 -13.38 -0.23 9.42
N ASP A 9 -14.08 -1.17 8.79
CA ASP A 9 -15.02 -2.07 9.46
C ASP A 9 -14.35 -3.30 10.09
N CYS A 10 -13.52 -4.01 9.32
CA CYS A 10 -12.90 -5.27 9.78
C CYS A 10 -11.42 -5.14 10.14
N GLY A 11 -10.82 -3.96 9.92
CA GLY A 11 -9.41 -3.70 10.20
C GLY A 11 -8.43 -4.40 9.26
N HIS A 12 -8.92 -5.18 8.29
CA HIS A 12 -8.05 -5.92 7.38
C HIS A 12 -7.31 -4.97 6.44
N ARG A 13 -6.02 -5.27 6.23
CA ARG A 13 -5.15 -4.56 5.29
C ARG A 13 -4.94 -5.39 4.04
N SER A 14 -5.05 -4.75 2.88
CA SER A 14 -4.85 -5.40 1.59
C SER A 14 -4.17 -4.47 0.60
N LEU A 15 -3.66 -5.07 -0.48
CA LEU A 15 -3.24 -4.36 -1.68
C LEU A 15 -4.39 -4.42 -2.69
N ILE A 16 -4.77 -3.29 -3.27
CA ILE A 16 -5.74 -3.23 -4.36
C ILE A 16 -5.21 -2.40 -5.51
N GLU A 17 -5.69 -2.68 -6.73
CA GLU A 17 -5.45 -1.82 -7.88
C GLU A 17 -6.55 -0.77 -7.98
N ALA A 18 -6.14 0.49 -8.17
CA ALA A 18 -7.04 1.60 -8.43
C ALA A 18 -6.33 2.67 -9.28
N ALA A 19 -7.12 3.48 -9.99
CA ALA A 19 -6.64 4.68 -10.68
C ALA A 19 -6.30 5.79 -9.69
N GLY A 20 -6.99 5.87 -8.54
CA GLY A 20 -6.75 6.91 -7.54
C GLY A 20 -7.43 6.70 -6.20
N PRO A 21 -7.15 7.55 -5.20
CA PRO A 21 -7.70 7.44 -3.85
C PRO A 21 -9.24 7.49 -3.79
N LYS A 22 -9.87 8.19 -4.74
CA LYS A 22 -11.34 8.26 -4.85
C LYS A 22 -11.95 6.91 -5.20
N GLU A 23 -11.31 6.15 -6.09
CA GLU A 23 -11.77 4.81 -6.46
C GLU A 23 -11.53 3.81 -5.34
N VAL A 24 -10.42 3.95 -4.60
CA VAL A 24 -10.20 3.18 -3.37
C VAL A 24 -11.35 3.38 -2.38
N ALA A 25 -11.76 4.64 -2.16
CA ALA A 25 -12.84 4.95 -1.22
C ALA A 25 -14.21 4.43 -1.69
N ALA A 26 -14.42 4.21 -2.98
CA ALA A 26 -15.65 3.63 -3.53
C ALA A 26 -15.63 2.10 -3.58
N ALA A 27 -14.45 1.48 -3.43
CA ALA A 27 -14.31 0.03 -3.51
C ALA A 27 -14.83 -0.67 -2.24
N ALA A 28 -15.45 -1.83 -2.44
CA ALA A 28 -15.87 -2.69 -1.34
C ALA A 28 -14.67 -3.47 -0.78
N CYS A 29 -14.66 -3.70 0.53
CA CYS A 29 -13.63 -4.53 1.15
C CYS A 29 -13.71 -5.98 0.63
N PRO A 30 -12.61 -6.59 0.14
CA PRO A 30 -12.62 -7.96 -0.38
C PRO A 30 -12.87 -9.02 0.70
N ILE A 31 -12.72 -8.67 1.98
CA ILE A 31 -12.85 -9.61 3.11
C ILE A 31 -14.24 -9.57 3.74
N CYS A 32 -14.73 -8.39 4.13
CA CYS A 32 -16.04 -8.27 4.79
C CYS A 32 -17.16 -7.83 3.83
N SER A 33 -16.83 -7.58 2.56
CA SER A 33 -17.75 -7.16 1.50
C SER A 33 -18.56 -5.89 1.80
N ARG A 34 -18.14 -5.10 2.80
CA ARG A 34 -18.75 -3.81 3.10
C ARG A 34 -18.25 -2.76 2.10
N GLY A 35 -19.19 -2.12 1.41
CA GLY A 35 -18.92 -1.02 0.49
C GLY A 35 -18.34 0.20 1.20
N GLU A 36 -17.54 0.97 0.47
CA GLU A 36 -17.02 2.29 0.89
C GLU A 36 -16.26 2.31 2.22
N SER A 37 -15.72 1.16 2.62
CA SER A 37 -15.04 0.97 3.91
C SER A 37 -13.51 1.01 3.80
N LEU A 38 -12.97 1.14 2.58
CA LEU A 38 -11.53 1.12 2.33
C LEU A 38 -10.93 2.52 2.40
N LYS A 39 -9.92 2.67 3.26
CA LYS A 39 -9.11 3.88 3.35
C LYS A 39 -7.75 3.63 2.70
N ALA A 40 -7.41 4.43 1.69
CA ALA A 40 -6.06 4.46 1.12
C ALA A 40 -5.07 5.00 2.16
N GLU A 41 -3.99 4.27 2.40
CA GLU A 41 -2.92 4.73 3.28
C GLU A 41 -1.74 5.26 2.47
N TYR A 42 -1.25 4.48 1.51
CA TYR A 42 -0.11 4.83 0.66
C TYR A 42 -0.21 4.13 -0.70
N ARG A 43 0.43 4.71 -1.73
CA ARG A 43 0.67 3.99 -2.98
C ARG A 43 1.78 2.98 -2.74
N ALA A 44 1.63 1.78 -3.27
CA ALA A 44 2.62 0.73 -3.10
C ALA A 44 3.96 1.13 -3.75
N GLU A 45 3.90 1.88 -4.86
CA GLU A 45 5.08 2.41 -5.52
C GLU A 45 5.92 3.35 -4.63
N ASP A 46 5.28 4.09 -3.72
CA ASP A 46 5.95 5.03 -2.81
C ASP A 46 6.69 4.31 -1.66
N MET A 47 6.44 3.01 -1.47
CA MET A 47 7.08 2.19 -0.43
C MET A 47 8.33 1.45 -0.94
N LEU A 48 8.65 1.57 -2.23
CA LEU A 48 9.87 0.99 -2.78
C LEU A 48 11.06 1.88 -2.39
N PRO A 49 12.15 1.30 -1.84
CA PRO A 49 13.34 2.08 -1.54
C PRO A 49 13.93 2.65 -2.83
N THR A 50 14.42 3.87 -2.75
CA THR A 50 15.10 4.53 -3.86
C THR A 50 16.40 3.78 -4.21
N PRO A 51 16.91 3.90 -5.45
CA PRO A 51 18.20 3.32 -5.82
C PRO A 51 19.35 3.75 -4.88
N GLU A 52 19.27 4.97 -4.33
CA GLU A 52 20.24 5.52 -3.38
C GLU A 52 20.15 4.83 -2.01
N GLU A 53 18.94 4.59 -1.49
CA GLU A 53 18.72 3.83 -0.26
C GLU A 53 19.16 2.37 -0.42
N ILE A 54 18.85 1.76 -1.57
CA ILE A 54 19.32 0.42 -1.93
C ILE A 54 20.85 0.38 -1.94
N ALA A 55 21.51 1.34 -2.59
CA ALA A 55 22.97 1.42 -2.63
C ALA A 55 23.59 1.58 -1.24
N ARG A 56 22.95 2.35 -0.34
CA ARG A 56 23.38 2.47 1.07
C ARG A 56 23.25 1.14 1.83
N MET A 57 22.15 0.41 1.65
CA MET A 57 21.96 -0.91 2.27
C MET A 57 23.06 -1.89 1.86
N PHE A 58 23.36 -1.98 0.55
CA PHE A 58 24.44 -2.85 0.05
C PHE A 58 25.85 -2.38 0.42
N SER A 59 26.04 -1.08 0.70
CA SER A 59 27.32 -0.55 1.16
C SER A 59 27.59 -0.86 2.63
N LEU A 60 26.54 -1.04 3.45
CA LEU A 60 26.66 -1.48 4.85
C LEU A 60 27.08 -2.96 4.95
N ASP A 61 26.67 -3.81 4.00
CA ASP A 61 27.05 -5.22 3.96
C ASP A 61 28.52 -5.48 3.54
N LYS A 62 29.23 -4.47 3.01
CA LYS A 62 30.64 -4.61 2.60
C LYS A 62 31.65 -4.22 3.68
N GLY A 63 31.21 -4.10 4.93
CA GLY A 63 32.04 -3.74 6.08
C GLY A 63 32.32 -4.89 7.05
N VAL A 64 32.84 -6.03 6.56
CA VAL A 64 33.60 -7.03 7.37
C VAL A 64 34.72 -7.60 6.52
#